data_AF-A0A965NIE2-F1
#
_entry.id   AF-A0A965NIE2-F1
#
_cell.length_a   1.000
_cell.length_b   1.000
_cell.length_c   1.000
_cell.angle_alpha   90.00
_cell.angle_beta   90.00
_cell.angle_gamma   90.00
#
_symmetry.space_group_name_H-M   'P 1'
#
loop_
_entity.id
_entity.type
_entity.pdbx_description
1 polymer ?
#
loop_
_entity_poly.entity_id
_entity_poly.type
_entity_poly.pdbx_seq_one_letter_code
_entity_poly.pdbx_strand_id
1 'polypeptide(L)'
;PEKFHGTSAFDPETGDTLSTGKPGAPKAWQDVFGSLLVREAKANPKVVGITAAMPSGTGLNQLKKECPAQYHDVGIAEEHAALFGAGLAARDLRPVCA
;
A
#
# COMPACT_ATOMS: atom_id res chain seq x y z
N PRO A 1 -10.01 -14.28 0.50
CA PRO A 1 -8.73 -14.88 0.97
C PRO A 1 -7.86 -13.89 1.75
N GLU A 2 -7.50 -12.74 1.17
CA GLU A 2 -6.61 -11.73 1.80
C GLU A 2 -7.10 -11.23 3.17
N LYS A 3 -8.41 -10.90 3.31
CA LYS A 3 -9.03 -10.45 4.59
C LYS A 3 -8.74 -11.39 5.77
N PHE A 4 -8.54 -12.69 5.51
CA PHE A 4 -8.33 -13.70 6.55
C PHE A 4 -6.86 -14.07 6.75
N HIS A 5 -5.95 -13.51 5.96
CA HIS A 5 -4.52 -13.74 6.09
C HIS A 5 -3.97 -12.90 7.26
N GLY A 6 -3.76 -13.52 8.41
CA GLY A 6 -3.24 -12.83 9.60
C GLY A 6 -4.26 -11.93 10.31
N THR A 7 -5.56 -12.22 10.19
CA THR A 7 -6.62 -11.42 10.83
C THR A 7 -6.66 -11.61 12.35
N SER A 8 -7.04 -10.55 13.06
CA SER A 8 -7.37 -10.58 14.48
C SER A 8 -8.66 -11.38 14.74
N ALA A 9 -9.06 -11.51 16.01
CA ALA A 9 -10.33 -12.16 16.38
C ALA A 9 -11.50 -11.58 15.55
N PHE A 10 -12.27 -12.48 14.93
CA PHE A 10 -13.39 -12.17 14.06
C PHE A 10 -14.57 -13.10 14.37
N ASP A 11 -15.77 -12.68 14.01
CA ASP A 11 -16.98 -13.50 14.12
C ASP A 11 -16.99 -14.58 13.02
N PRO A 12 -17.02 -15.88 13.36
CA PRO A 12 -17.01 -16.97 12.37
C PRO A 12 -18.20 -16.98 11.41
N GLU A 13 -19.36 -16.44 11.80
CA GLU A 13 -20.57 -16.43 10.97
C GLU A 13 -20.55 -15.28 9.96
N THR A 14 -20.10 -14.09 10.38
CA THR A 14 -20.12 -12.87 9.55
C THR A 14 -18.77 -12.57 8.88
N GLY A 15 -17.67 -13.08 9.43
CA GLY A 15 -16.32 -12.78 9.00
C GLY A 15 -15.83 -11.38 9.39
N ASP A 16 -16.53 -10.68 10.28
CA ASP A 16 -16.20 -9.32 10.70
C ASP A 16 -15.29 -9.30 11.93
N THR A 17 -14.35 -8.35 11.92
CA THR A 17 -13.38 -8.17 13.01
C THR A 17 -14.08 -7.73 14.29
N LEU A 18 -13.84 -8.46 15.39
CA LEU A 18 -14.41 -8.20 16.71
C LEU A 18 -13.73 -7.01 17.41
N SER A 19 -12.49 -6.69 17.04
CA SER A 19 -11.77 -5.53 17.55
C SER A 19 -11.83 -4.39 16.54
N THR A 20 -12.73 -3.45 16.77
CA THR A 20 -12.60 -2.10 16.24
C THR A 20 -11.91 -1.27 17.32
N GLY A 21 -10.83 -0.57 16.97
CA GLY A 21 -10.11 0.27 17.94
C GLY A 21 -11.07 1.20 18.70
N LYS A 22 -10.71 1.59 19.93
CA LYS A 22 -11.54 2.50 20.73
C LYS A 22 -11.90 3.76 19.92
N PRO A 23 -13.10 4.33 20.06
CA PRO A 23 -13.44 5.61 19.45
C PRO A 23 -12.35 6.65 19.74
N GLY A 24 -11.81 7.27 18.69
CA GLY A 24 -10.69 8.23 18.80
C GLY A 24 -9.28 7.60 18.77
N ALA A 25 -9.15 6.29 18.54
CA ALA A 25 -7.85 5.67 18.32
C ALA A 25 -7.13 6.26 17.09
N PRO A 26 -5.80 6.41 17.13
CA PRO A 26 -5.01 6.83 15.98
C PRO A 26 -5.23 5.89 14.79
N LYS A 27 -5.17 6.45 13.57
CA LYS A 27 -5.16 5.65 12.33
C LYS A 27 -3.92 4.77 12.29
N ALA A 28 -4.02 3.62 11.62
CA ALA A 28 -2.86 2.78 11.37
C ALA A 28 -1.85 3.50 10.46
N TRP A 29 -0.56 3.22 10.64
CA TRP A 29 0.50 3.90 9.89
C TRP A 29 0.37 3.69 8.38
N GLN A 30 0.03 2.48 7.95
CA GLN A 30 -0.19 2.16 6.54
C GLN A 30 -1.37 2.94 5.94
N ASP A 31 -2.40 3.24 6.72
CA ASP A 31 -3.54 4.05 6.24
C ASP A 31 -3.13 5.51 6.05
N VAL A 32 -2.37 6.05 7.00
CA VAL A 32 -1.83 7.42 6.92
C VAL A 32 -0.88 7.52 5.73
N PHE A 33 0.08 6.61 5.62
CA PHE A 33 1.04 6.57 4.52
C PHE A 33 0.36 6.41 3.15
N GLY A 34 -0.56 5.44 3.00
CA GLY A 34 -1.30 5.22 1.76
C GLY A 34 -2.10 6.45 1.33
N SER A 35 -2.80 7.10 2.26
CA SER A 35 -3.57 8.31 1.98
C SER A 35 -2.69 9.49 1.55
N LEU A 36 -1.52 9.64 2.17
CA LEU A 36 -0.54 10.66 1.81
C LEU A 36 0.05 10.38 0.43
N LEU A 37 0.44 9.12 0.16
CA LEU A 37 1.01 8.73 -1.12
C LEU A 37 0.02 8.95 -2.27
N VAL A 38 -1.27 8.64 -2.09
CA VAL A 38 -2.32 8.95 -3.07
C VAL A 38 -2.42 10.46 -3.32
N ARG A 39 -2.36 11.29 -2.26
CA ARG A 39 -2.40 12.75 -2.40
C ARG A 39 -1.22 13.24 -3.24
N GLU A 40 -0.01 12.79 -2.94
CA GLU A 40 1.20 13.17 -3.68
C GLU A 40 1.17 12.65 -5.12
N ALA A 41 0.68 11.42 -5.35
CA ALA A 41 0.55 10.82 -6.67
C ALA A 41 -0.44 11.57 -7.58
N LYS A 42 -1.58 12.00 -7.03
CA LYS A 42 -2.55 12.84 -7.76
C LYS A 42 -1.99 14.21 -8.12
N ALA A 43 -1.14 14.79 -7.27
CA ALA A 43 -0.52 16.09 -7.50
C ALA A 43 0.67 16.02 -8.47
N ASN A 44 1.36 14.89 -8.54
CA ASN A 44 2.57 14.73 -9.34
C ASN A 44 2.57 13.37 -10.08
N PRO A 45 2.41 13.35 -11.42
CA PRO A 45 2.38 12.12 -12.20
C PRO A 45 3.73 11.38 -12.23
N LYS A 46 4.81 11.99 -11.73
CA LYS A 46 6.12 11.34 -11.61
C LYS A 46 6.23 10.44 -10.38
N VAL A 47 5.33 10.55 -9.40
CA VAL A 47 5.32 9.67 -8.22
C VAL A 47 4.85 8.28 -8.62
N VAL A 48 5.61 7.26 -8.24
CA VAL A 48 5.31 5.86 -8.56
C VAL A 48 5.44 5.03 -7.28
N GLY A 49 4.39 4.33 -6.87
CA GLY A 49 4.43 3.39 -5.75
C GLY A 49 4.80 1.98 -6.22
N ILE A 50 5.72 1.34 -5.51
CA ILE A 50 6.18 -0.02 -5.77
C ILE A 50 5.98 -0.84 -4.50
N THR A 51 5.31 -2.00 -4.61
CA THR A 51 5.23 -2.99 -3.52
C THR A 51 5.77 -4.34 -3.96
N ALA A 52 6.25 -5.12 -2.99
CA ALA A 52 6.62 -6.52 -3.19
C ALA A 52 5.53 -7.45 -2.61
N ALA A 53 4.43 -7.64 -3.34
CA ALA A 53 3.28 -8.46 -2.95
C ALA A 53 2.56 -8.06 -1.63
N MET A 54 2.79 -6.85 -1.12
CA MET A 54 2.27 -6.40 0.18
C MET A 54 1.34 -5.17 0.09
N PRO A 55 0.38 -5.07 -0.86
CA PRO A 55 -0.37 -3.84 -1.08
C PRO A 55 -1.24 -3.39 0.10
N SER A 56 -1.88 -4.31 0.82
CA SER A 56 -2.70 -3.97 2.00
C SER A 56 -1.84 -3.66 3.22
N GLY A 57 -0.79 -4.44 3.47
CA GLY A 57 0.13 -4.23 4.59
C GLY A 57 0.88 -2.89 4.52
N THR A 58 1.12 -2.40 3.31
CA THR A 58 1.84 -1.15 3.05
C THR A 58 0.92 0.03 2.75
N GLY A 59 -0.39 -0.19 2.62
CA GLY A 59 -1.36 0.85 2.25
C GLY A 59 -1.36 1.24 0.77
N LEU A 60 -0.56 0.57 -0.07
CA LEU A 60 -0.53 0.79 -1.53
C LEU A 60 -1.79 0.28 -2.25
N ASN A 61 -2.64 -0.51 -1.59
CA ASN A 61 -3.98 -0.83 -2.08
C ASN A 61 -4.82 0.43 -2.39
N GLN A 62 -4.63 1.51 -1.63
CA GLN A 62 -5.26 2.81 -1.91
C GLN A 62 -4.72 3.43 -3.20
N LEU A 63 -3.40 3.40 -3.41
CA LEU A 63 -2.77 3.90 -4.64
C LEU A 63 -3.19 3.08 -5.86
N LYS A 64 -3.23 1.75 -5.75
CA LYS A 64 -3.74 0.84 -6.79
C LYS A 64 -5.14 1.23 -7.26
N LYS A 65 -6.02 1.62 -6.32
CA LYS A 65 -7.40 2.02 -6.63
C LYS A 65 -7.48 3.41 -7.26
N GLU A 66 -6.78 4.38 -6.68
CA GLU A 66 -6.95 5.81 -7.00
C GLU A 66 -6.06 6.30 -8.16
N CYS A 67 -4.87 5.71 -8.31
CA CYS A 67 -3.87 6.06 -9.33
C CYS A 67 -3.25 4.77 -9.92
N PRO A 68 -4.03 3.90 -10.59
CA PRO A 68 -3.56 2.58 -11.02
C PRO A 68 -2.35 2.61 -11.96
N ALA A 69 -2.21 3.68 -12.76
CA ALA A 69 -1.06 3.86 -13.66
C ALA A 69 0.26 4.19 -12.94
N GLN A 70 0.20 4.55 -11.66
CA GLN A 70 1.35 4.90 -10.81
C GLN A 70 1.64 3.81 -9.76
N TYR A 71 1.00 2.64 -9.85
CA TYR A 71 1.16 1.53 -8.92
C TYR A 71 1.78 0.31 -9.61
N HIS A 72 2.82 -0.25 -8.99
CA HIS A 72 3.46 -1.48 -9.44
C HIS A 72 3.58 -2.48 -8.29
N ASP A 73 3.23 -3.73 -8.57
CA ASP A 73 3.50 -4.87 -7.70
C ASP A 73 4.50 -5.78 -8.40
N VAL A 74 5.67 -5.97 -7.81
CA VAL A 74 6.73 -6.81 -8.38
C VAL A 74 6.62 -8.27 -7.94
N GLY A 75 5.60 -8.64 -7.16
CA GLY A 75 5.52 -9.94 -6.50
C GLY A 75 6.47 -10.01 -5.30
N ILE A 76 6.76 -11.22 -4.79
CA ILE A 76 7.69 -11.44 -3.67
C ILE A 76 9.13 -11.37 -4.20
N ALA A 77 9.57 -10.16 -4.54
CA ALA A 77 10.86 -9.89 -5.18
C ALA A 77 11.39 -8.51 -4.77
N GLU A 78 11.80 -8.37 -3.50
CA GLU A 78 12.25 -7.12 -2.90
C GLU A 78 13.49 -6.55 -3.59
N GLU A 79 14.43 -7.38 -4.05
CA GLU A 79 15.60 -6.92 -4.81
C GLU A 79 15.19 -6.30 -6.14
N HIS A 80 14.18 -6.89 -6.80
CA HIS A 80 13.61 -6.33 -8.02
C HIS A 80 12.90 -4.99 -7.72
N ALA A 81 12.13 -4.88 -6.63
CA ALA A 81 11.50 -3.62 -6.25
C ALA A 81 12.53 -2.49 -6.10
N ALA A 82 13.65 -2.77 -5.40
CA ALA A 82 14.71 -1.80 -5.17
C ALA A 82 15.40 -1.37 -6.47
N LEU A 83 15.78 -2.33 -7.32
CA LEU A 83 16.45 -2.05 -8.60
C LEU A 83 15.51 -1.37 -9.61
N PHE A 84 14.24 -1.78 -9.65
CA PHE A 84 13.21 -1.15 -10.46
C PHE A 84 13.04 0.32 -10.06
N GLY A 85 12.92 0.60 -8.76
CA GLY A 85 12.91 1.95 -8.21
C GLY A 85 14.14 2.75 -8.62
N ALA A 86 15.34 2.19 -8.51
CA ALA A 86 16.57 2.87 -8.96
C ALA A 86 16.53 3.23 -10.45
N GLY A 87 16.04 2.34 -11.30
CA GLY A 87 15.84 2.59 -12.73
C GLY A 87 14.85 3.72 -13.02
N LEU A 88 13.72 3.76 -12.32
CA LEU A 88 12.73 4.85 -12.43
C LEU A 88 13.33 6.19 -11.97
N ALA A 89 14.04 6.20 -10.83
CA ALA A 89 14.70 7.40 -10.32
C ALA A 89 15.74 7.95 -11.30
N ALA A 90 16.52 7.07 -11.95
CA ALA A 90 17.47 7.44 -13.01
C ALA A 90 16.82 8.02 -14.29
N ARG A 91 15.48 7.98 -14.38
CA ARG A 91 14.67 8.56 -15.46
C ARG A 91 13.80 9.73 -14.97
N ASP A 92 14.18 10.37 -13.86
CA ASP A 92 13.50 11.52 -13.24
C ASP A 92 12.06 11.24 -12.75
N LEU A 93 11.75 9.98 -12.46
CA LEU A 93 10.57 9.62 -11.68
C LEU A 93 10.87 9.70 -10.18
N ARG A 94 9.80 9.66 -9.37
CA ARG A 94 9.83 9.74 -7.90
C ARG A 94 9.29 8.44 -7.32
N PRO A 95 10.06 7.34 -7.39
CA PRO A 95 9.61 6.04 -6.91
C PRO A 95 9.57 6.00 -5.37
N VAL A 96 8.58 5.28 -4.84
CA VAL A 96 8.41 4.99 -3.42
C VAL A 96 8.26 3.48 -3.29
N CYS A 97 9.31 2.81 -2.80
CA CYS A 97 9.25 1.39 -2.45
C CYS A 97 8.64 1.25 -1.06
N ALA A 98 7.61 0.40 -0.93
CA ALA A 98 6.86 0.17 0.30
C ALA A 98 6.62 -1.31 0.54
#